data_AF-A0A1F9LNE7-F1
#
_entry.id   AF-A0A1F9LNE7-F1
#
_cell.length_a   1.000
_cell.length_b   1.000
_cell.length_c   1.000
_cell.angle_alpha   90.00
_cell.angle_beta   90.00
_cell.angle_gamma   90.00
#
_symmetry.space_group_name_H-M   'P 1'
#
loop_
_entity.id
_entity.type
_entity.pdbx_description
1 polymer ?
#
loop_
_entity_poly.entity_id
_entity_poly.type
_entity_poly.pdbx_seq_one_letter_code
_entity_poly.pdbx_strand_id
1 'polypeptide(L)' 'MGTTVEQLAKQAMTLSTESRARLADLLVESLDSEELGRIDQMWITEAKRRRDEVRAGRVETIPGEEALRKVRDALKR' A
#
# COMPACT_ATOMS: atom_id res chain seq x y z
N MET A 1 22.40 15.27 -21.07
CA MET A 1 21.21 15.46 -21.93
C MET A 1 20.17 14.49 -21.41
N GLY A 2 19.31 14.93 -20.48
CA GLY A 2 18.29 14.07 -19.90
C GLY A 2 17.17 13.85 -20.92
N THR A 3 16.75 12.60 -21.12
CA THR A 3 15.54 12.27 -21.86
C THR A 3 14.35 12.89 -21.13
N THR A 4 13.49 13.66 -21.81
CA THR A 4 12.32 14.25 -21.15
C THR A 4 11.25 13.19 -20.88
N VAL A 5 10.33 13.46 -19.94
CA VAL A 5 9.23 12.55 -19.61
C VAL A 5 8.38 12.26 -20.85
N GLU A 6 8.15 13.26 -21.70
CA GLU A 6 7.38 13.12 -22.93
C GLU A 6 8.09 12.23 -23.96
N GLN A 7 9.42 12.31 -24.03
CA GLN A 7 10.21 11.45 -24.91
C GLN A 7 10.17 9.98 -24.44
N LEU A 8 10.29 9.75 -23.13
CA LEU A 8 10.16 8.41 -22.54
C LEU A 8 8.76 7.84 -22.71
N ALA A 9 7.72 8.65 -22.50
CA ALA A 9 6.33 8.24 -22.70
C ALA A 9 6.10 7.85 -24.17
N LYS A 10 6.61 8.64 -25.12
CA LYS A 10 6.52 8.32 -26.55
C LYS A 10 7.22 7.01 -26.90
N GLN A 11 8.37 6.73 -26.30
CA GLN A 11 9.08 5.46 -26.47
C GLN A 11 8.33 4.29 -25.83
N ALA A 12 7.78 4.46 -24.62
CA ALA A 12 6.99 3.44 -23.96
C ALA A 12 5.75 3.05 -24.79
N MET A 13 5.14 4.00 -25.51
CA MET A 13 4.00 3.73 -26.38
C MET A 13 4.33 2.86 -27.59
N THR A 14 5.60 2.70 -27.97
CA THR A 14 6.01 1.77 -29.06
C THR A 14 6.14 0.32 -28.60
N LEU A 15 6.12 0.07 -27.29
CA LEU A 15 6.18 -1.27 -26.71
C LEU A 15 4.86 -2.03 -26.90
N SER A 16 4.93 -3.36 -26.84
CA SER A 16 3.74 -4.21 -26.75
C SER A 16 2.92 -3.89 -25.49
N THR A 17 1.64 -4.25 -25.48
CA THR A 17 0.76 -4.04 -24.32
C THR A 17 1.31 -4.69 -23.04
N GLU A 18 1.86 -5.90 -23.15
CA GLU A 18 2.47 -6.63 -22.03
C GLU A 18 3.70 -5.92 -21.48
N SER A 19 4.61 -5.49 -22.36
CA SER A 19 5.82 -4.75 -21.96
C SER A 19 5.48 -3.38 -21.36
N ARG A 20 4.42 -2.71 -21.82
CA ARG A 20 3.94 -1.47 -21.20
C ARG A 20 3.37 -1.70 -19.80
N ALA A 21 2.59 -2.77 -19.60
CA ALA A 21 2.08 -3.13 -18.29
C ALA A 21 3.23 -3.41 -17.32
N ARG A 22 4.21 -4.21 -17.76
CA ARG A 22 5.42 -4.50 -16.96
C ARG A 22 6.22 -3.24 -16.63
N LEU A 23 6.35 -2.32 -17.57
CA LEU A 23 7.03 -1.03 -17.33
C LEU A 23 6.25 -0.18 -16.31
N ALA A 24 4.92 -0.15 -16.40
CA ALA A 24 4.09 0.56 -15.43
C ALA A 24 4.26 -0.01 -14.02
N ASP A 25 4.27 -1.34 -13.87
CA ASP A 25 4.52 -2.00 -12.58
C ASP A 25 5.88 -1.59 -11.99
N LEU A 26 6.95 -1.65 -12.80
CA LEU A 26 8.29 -1.25 -12.36
C LEU A 26 8.35 0.23 -11.95
N LEU A 27 7.65 1.11 -12.68
CA LEU A 27 7.58 2.53 -12.33
C LEU A 27 6.82 2.73 -11.01
N VAL A 28 5.71 2.05 -10.80
CA VAL A 28 4.96 2.09 -9.53
C VAL A 28 5.82 1.56 -8.39
N GLU A 29 6.47 0.41 -8.55
CA GLU A 29 7.40 -0.15 -7.55
C GLU A 29 8.55 0.81 -7.25
N SER A 30 9.03 1.57 -8.24
CA SER A 30 10.07 2.58 -8.01
C SER A 30 9.57 3.77 -7.19
N LEU A 31 8.27 4.07 -7.18
CA LEU A 31 7.70 5.10 -6.30
C LEU A 31 7.70 4.65 -4.84
N ASP A 32 7.79 3.35 -4.58
CA ASP A 32 7.92 2.79 -3.25
C ASP A 32 9.38 2.84 -2.73
N SER A 33 10.30 3.52 -3.44
CA SER A 33 11.71 3.59 -3.05
C SER A 33 12.00 4.62 -1.94
N GLU A 34 12.32 4.05 -0.78
CA GLU A 34 13.36 4.41 0.22
C GLU A 34 13.06 5.36 1.39
N GLU A 35 12.08 6.27 1.33
CA GLU A 35 11.69 7.02 2.54
C GLU A 35 10.31 6.57 2.99
N LEU A 36 10.22 6.00 4.20
CA LEU A 36 8.94 5.88 4.90
C LEU A 36 8.31 7.26 4.91
N GLY A 37 7.29 7.44 4.07
CA GLY A 37 6.61 8.71 3.94
C GLY A 37 5.98 9.06 5.28
N ARG A 38 5.55 10.32 5.41
CA ARG A 38 4.83 10.77 6.61
C ARG A 38 3.68 9.82 6.98
N ILE A 39 2.98 9.30 5.98
CA ILE A 39 1.88 8.34 6.17
C ILE A 39 2.39 7.02 6.76
N ASP A 40 3.47 6.45 6.22
CA ASP A 40 4.00 5.18 6.70
C ASP A 40 4.50 5.26 8.15
N GLN A 41 5.14 6.38 8.50
CA GLN A 41 5.55 6.65 9.88
C GLN A 41 4.35 6.75 10.82
N MET A 42 3.26 7.40 10.39
CA MET A 42 2.02 7.48 11.15
C MET A 42 1.38 6.09 11.32
N TRP A 43 1.39 5.26 10.28
CA TRP A 43 0.88 3.88 10.32
C TRP A 43 1.70 3.01 11.28
N ILE A 44 3.03 3.07 11.21
CA ILE A 44 3.92 2.33 12.11
C ILE A 44 3.70 2.75 13.57
N THR A 45 3.56 4.05 13.82
CA THR A 45 3.32 4.60 15.16
C THR A 45 2.00 4.06 15.73
N GLU A 46 0.93 4.12 14.95
CA GLU A 46 -0.38 3.65 15.36
C GLU A 46 -0.42 2.13 15.56
N ALA A 47 0.23 1.36 14.67
CA ALA A 47 0.32 -0.09 14.77
C ALA A 47 1.05 -0.51 16.06
N LYS A 48 2.18 0.15 16.39
CA LYS A 48 2.90 -0.10 17.64
C LYS A 48 2.05 0.25 18.86
N ARG A 49 1.39 1.42 18.86
CA ARG A 49 0.51 1.85 19.95
C ARG A 49 -0.60 0.82 20.22
N ARG A 50 -1.32 0.40 19.18
CA ARG A 50 -2.42 -0.58 19.30
C ARG A 50 -1.93 -1.94 19.81
N ARG A 51 -0.81 -2.44 19.28
CA ARG A 51 -0.20 -3.69 19.75
C ARG A 51 0.12 -3.62 21.25
N ASP A 52 0.71 -2.52 21.70
CA ASP A 52 1.14 -2.36 23.08
C ASP A 52 -0.05 -2.17 24.03
N GLU A 53 -1.14 -1.54 23.58
CA GLU A 53 -2.41 -1.50 24.32
C GLU A 53 -3.03 -2.87 24.52
N VAL A 54 -3.05 -3.70 23.47
CA VAL A 54 -3.53 -5.08 23.56
C VAL A 54 -2.67 -5.89 24.53
N ARG A 55 -1.34 -5.83 24.39
CA ARG A 55 -0.41 -6.56 25.27
C ARG A 55 -0.49 -6.13 26.73
N ALA A 56 -0.79 -4.86 26.97
CA ALA A 56 -0.95 -4.31 28.31
C ALA A 56 -2.36 -4.50 28.89
N GLY A 57 -3.30 -5.10 28.14
CA GLY A 57 -4.69 -5.27 28.57
C GLY A 57 -5.46 -3.95 28.73
N ARG A 58 -5.03 -2.87 28.07
CA ARG A 58 -5.67 -1.54 28.16
C ARG A 58 -6.93 -1.43 27.29
N VAL A 59 -7.15 -2.38 26.40
CA VAL A 59 -8.28 -2.41 25.47
C VAL A 59 -8.91 -3.80 25.48
N GLU A 60 -10.23 -3.83 25.28
CA GLU A 60 -10.95 -5.09 25.09
C GLU A 60 -10.77 -5.58 23.65
N THR A 61 -10.25 -6.79 23.50
CA THR A 61 -10.06 -7.42 22.19
C THR A 61 -11.26 -8.25 21.80
N ILE A 62 -11.60 -8.24 20.51
CA ILE A 62 -12.56 -9.18 19.92
C ILE A 62 -11.83 -10.39 19.33
N PRO A 63 -12.39 -11.61 19.43
CA PRO A 63 -11.86 -12.77 18.73
C PRO A 63 -11.78 -12.52 17.21
N GLY A 64 -10.69 -12.96 16.57
CA GLY A 64 -10.43 -12.68 15.15
C GLY A 64 -11.54 -13.15 14.22
N GLU A 65 -12.08 -14.35 14.46
CA GLU A 65 -13.21 -14.90 13.70
C GLU A 65 -14.48 -14.05 13.81
N GLU A 66 -14.75 -13.52 15.01
CA GLU A 66 -15.88 -12.62 15.23
C GLU A 66 -15.69 -11.30 14.50
N ALA A 67 -14.48 -10.73 14.53
CA ALA A 67 -14.13 -9.50 13.83
C ALA A 67 -14.36 -9.64 12.32
N LEU A 68 -13.81 -10.71 11.72
CA LEU A 68 -13.94 -10.97 10.29
C LEU A 68 -15.38 -11.24 9.87
N ARG A 69 -16.16 -11.92 10.72
CA ARG A 69 -17.61 -12.11 10.48
C ARG A 69 -18.34 -10.78 10.40
N LYS A 70 -18.11 -9.87 11.36
CA LYS A 70 -18.73 -8.53 11.38
C LYS A 70 -18.44 -7.73 10.09
N VAL A 71 -17.19 -7.78 9.60
CA VAL A 71 -16.80 -7.12 8.34
C VAL A 71 -17.57 -7.71 7.15
N ARG A 72 -17.59 -9.04 7.03
CA ARG A 72 -18.33 -9.71 5.94
C ARG A 72 -19.82 -9.38 5.95
N ASP A 73 -20.44 -9.32 7.12
CA ASP A 73 -21.87 -9.02 7.23
C ASP A 73 -22.17 -7.54 6.93
N ALA A 74 -21.25 -6.62 7.21
CA ALA A 74 -21.38 -5.21 6.84
C ALA A 74 -21.33 -4.98 5.31
N LEU A 75 -20.61 -5.81 4.56
CA LEU A 75 -20.48 -5.73 3.10
C LEU A 75 -21.68 -6.33 2.34
N LYS A 76 -22.59 -7.04 3.01
CA LYS A 76 -23.78 -7.65 2.41
C LYS A 76 -25.00 -6.70 2.36
N ARG A 77 -24.84 -5.48 2.87
CA ARG A 77 -25.85 -4.41 2.83
C ARG A 77 -25.67 -3.56 1.58
#